data_AF-A0A3Q2ZJV0-F1
#
_entry.id   AF-A0A3Q2ZJV0-F1
#
_cell.length_a   1.000
_cell.length_b   1.000
_cell.length_c   1.000
_cell.angle_alpha   90.00
_cell.angle_beta   90.00
_cell.angle_gamma   90.00
#
_symmetry.space_group_name_H-M   'P 1'
#
loop_
_entity.id
_entity.type
_entity.pdbx_description
1 polymer ?
#
loop_
_entity_poly.entity_id
_entity_poly.type
_entity_poly.pdbx_seq_one_letter_code
_entity_poly.pdbx_strand_id
1 'polypeptide(L)'
;MDIVGVKVLETAEDIQERRQQVLDRYRRFKELSVVRRQKLEDSYRFQFFRRDADELEKWIQEKLQIASDENYKDPSNLQVWFRSRSLNSNPADTVFTDQERVLLAG
;
A
#
# COMPACT_ATOMS: atom_id res chain seq x y z
N MET A 1 -25.08 -30.18 22.67
CA MET A 1 -24.10 -29.40 21.87
C MET A 1 -23.75 -30.31 20.73
N ASP A 2 -24.61 -30.27 19.72
CA ASP A 2 -24.80 -31.41 18.84
C ASP A 2 -23.77 -31.31 17.75
N ILE A 3 -22.86 -32.29 17.74
CA ILE A 3 -21.95 -32.53 16.64
C ILE A 3 -22.85 -32.69 15.43
N VAL A 4 -22.83 -31.67 14.55
CA VAL A 4 -23.66 -31.57 13.35
C VAL A 4 -23.59 -32.91 12.64
N GLY A 5 -24.65 -33.71 12.79
CA GLY A 5 -24.70 -35.07 12.31
C GLY A 5 -24.33 -35.08 10.85
N VAL A 6 -23.39 -35.93 10.49
CA VAL A 6 -23.06 -36.20 9.09
C VAL A 6 -24.34 -36.77 8.48
N LYS A 7 -25.14 -35.92 7.83
CA LYS A 7 -26.28 -36.34 7.02
C LYS A 7 -25.72 -37.27 5.95
N VAL A 8 -26.05 -38.55 6.05
CA VAL A 8 -25.81 -39.50 4.97
C VAL A 8 -26.61 -38.99 3.77
N LEU A 9 -25.92 -38.65 2.68
CA LEU A 9 -26.55 -38.13 1.47
C LEU A 9 -27.08 -39.33 0.70
N GLU A 10 -28.37 -39.62 0.86
CA GLU A 10 -28.98 -40.84 0.32
C GLU A 10 -29.60 -40.61 -1.06
N THR A 11 -30.07 -39.40 -1.35
CA THR A 11 -30.72 -39.07 -2.62
C THR A 11 -29.84 -38.18 -3.52
N ALA A 12 -30.06 -38.24 -4.83
CA ALA A 12 -29.38 -37.36 -5.78
C ALA A 12 -29.64 -35.87 -5.49
N GLU A 13 -30.81 -35.56 -4.92
CA GLU A 13 -31.22 -34.21 -4.50
C GLU A 13 -30.41 -33.72 -3.30
N ASP A 14 -30.19 -34.57 -2.28
CA ASP A 14 -29.35 -34.23 -1.13
C ASP A 14 -27.89 -33.93 -1.54
N ILE A 15 -27.35 -34.73 -2.46
CA ILE A 15 -26.00 -34.54 -3.00
C ILE A 15 -25.91 -33.20 -3.75
N GLN A 16 -26.92 -32.90 -4.57
CA GLN A 16 -26.97 -31.66 -5.34
C GLN A 16 -27.14 -30.43 -4.43
N GLU A 17 -27.97 -30.52 -3.41
CA GLU A 17 -28.15 -29.45 -2.42
C GLU A 17 -26.83 -29.20 -1.66
N ARG A 18 -26.16 -30.27 -1.21
CA ARG A 18 -24.89 -30.15 -0.49
C ARG A 18 -23.81 -29.52 -1.38
N ARG A 19 -23.75 -29.91 -2.65
CA ARG A 19 -22.87 -29.32 -3.64
C ARG A 19 -23.14 -27.82 -3.80
N GLN A 20 -24.42 -27.43 -3.92
CA GLN A 20 -24.78 -26.02 -4.05
C GLN A 20 -24.36 -25.20 -2.82
N GLN A 21 -24.59 -25.72 -1.61
CA GLN A 21 -24.16 -25.08 -0.37
C GLN A 21 -22.63 -24.87 -0.32
N VAL A 22 -21.85 -25.86 -0.77
CA VAL A 22 -20.39 -25.76 -0.82
C VAL A 22 -19.95 -24.70 -1.83
N LEU A 23 -20.56 -24.69 -3.02
CA LEU A 23 -20.27 -23.68 -4.04
C LEU A 23 -20.61 -22.27 -3.57
N ASP A 24 -21.74 -22.09 -2.89
CA ASP A 24 -22.16 -20.79 -2.37
C ASP A 24 -21.24 -20.31 -1.24
N ARG A 25 -20.80 -21.21 -0.35
CA ARG A 25 -19.78 -20.88 0.67
C ARG A 25 -18.47 -20.47 0.01
N TYR A 26 -18.04 -21.19 -1.03
CA TYR A 26 -16.81 -20.87 -1.75
C TYR A 26 -16.90 -19.50 -2.45
N ARG A 27 -18.03 -19.18 -3.10
CA ARG A 27 -18.26 -17.86 -3.71
C ARG A 27 -18.18 -16.74 -2.69
N ARG A 28 -18.90 -16.87 -1.56
CA ARG A 28 -18.85 -15.88 -0.46
C ARG A 28 -17.44 -15.71 0.09
N PHE A 29 -16.70 -16.81 0.27
CA PHE A 29 -15.31 -16.75 0.73
C PHE A 29 -14.42 -15.99 -0.25
N LYS A 30 -14.60 -16.23 -1.56
CA LYS A 30 -13.85 -15.53 -2.61
C LYS A 30 -14.16 -14.03 -2.61
N GLU A 31 -15.42 -13.64 -2.49
CA GLU A 31 -15.85 -12.24 -2.39
C GLU A 31 -15.24 -11.55 -1.17
N LEU A 32 -15.33 -12.17 0.02
CA LEU A 32 -14.73 -11.64 1.24
C LEU A 32 -13.21 -11.49 1.13
N SER A 33 -12.54 -12.43 0.45
CA SER A 33 -11.10 -12.36 0.19
C SER A 33 -10.73 -11.17 -0.71
N VAL A 34 -11.53 -10.89 -1.74
CA VAL A 34 -11.33 -9.73 -2.62
C VAL A 34 -11.51 -8.43 -1.84
N VAL A 35 -12.58 -8.31 -1.05
CA VAL A 35 -12.83 -7.13 -0.21
C VAL A 35 -11.69 -6.91 0.78
N ARG A 36 -11.20 -7.98 1.42
CA ARG A 36 -10.07 -7.89 2.35
C ARG A 36 -8.81 -7.41 1.65
N ARG A 37 -8.53 -7.90 0.45
CA ARG A 37 -7.38 -7.45 -0.37
C ARG A 37 -7.48 -5.97 -0.71
N GLN A 38 -8.64 -5.50 -1.16
CA GLN A 38 -8.88 -4.08 -1.45
C GLN A 38 -8.64 -3.20 -0.21
N LYS A 39 -9.20 -3.57 0.95
CA LYS A 39 -8.98 -2.81 2.19
C LYS A 39 -7.51 -2.73 2.59
N LEU A 40 -6.74 -3.80 2.39
CA LEU A 40 -5.31 -3.81 2.66
C LEU A 40 -4.55 -2.89 1.69
N GLU A 41 -4.89 -2.95 0.41
CA GLU A 41 -4.29 -2.09 -0.62
C GLU A 41 -4.59 -0.60 -0.37
N ASP A 42 -5.83 -0.27 -0.05
CA ASP A 42 -6.24 1.09 0.31
C ASP A 42 -5.52 1.57 1.57
N SER A 43 -5.41 0.70 2.59
CA SER A 43 -4.68 1.02 3.82
C SER A 43 -3.20 1.27 3.55
N TYR A 44 -2.58 0.46 2.69
CA TYR A 44 -1.19 0.63 2.30
C TYR A 44 -0.97 1.96 1.58
N ARG A 45 -1.81 2.26 0.58
CA ARG A 45 -1.75 3.52 -0.18
C ARG A 45 -1.97 4.74 0.72
N PHE A 46 -2.89 4.63 1.67
CA PHE A 46 -3.14 5.69 2.65
C PHE A 46 -1.92 5.94 3.55
N GLN A 47 -1.29 4.89 4.07
CA GLN A 47 -0.08 5.02 4.88
C GLN A 47 1.08 5.61 4.09
N PHE A 48 1.23 5.20 2.83
CA PHE A 48 2.22 5.79 1.93
C PHE A 48 1.98 7.29 1.73
N PHE A 49 0.74 7.68 1.40
CA PHE A 49 0.37 9.09 1.26
C PHE A 49 0.62 9.89 2.55
N ARG A 50 0.27 9.33 3.71
CA ARG A 50 0.54 9.97 5.00
C ARG A 50 2.02 10.19 5.23
N ARG A 51 2.85 9.19 4.98
CA ARG A 51 4.30 9.32 5.11
C ARG A 51 4.84 10.41 4.18
N ASP A 52 4.39 10.43 2.94
CA ASP A 52 4.80 11.44 1.96
C ASP A 52 4.33 12.86 2.38
N ALA A 53 3.15 12.98 2.98
CA ALA A 53 2.65 14.23 3.52
C ALA A 53 3.46 14.71 4.74
N ASP A 54 3.73 13.81 5.71
CA ASP A 54 4.56 14.12 6.89
C ASP A 54 5.99 14.51 6.47
N GLU A 55 6.53 13.84 5.45
CA GLU A 55 7.84 14.14 4.87
C GLU A 55 7.87 15.50 4.16
N LEU A 56 6.82 15.81 3.38
CA LEU A 56 6.66 17.12 2.74
C LEU A 56 6.50 18.23 3.77
N GLU A 57 5.71 18.01 4.82
CA GLU A 57 5.55 18.96 5.92
C GLU A 57 6.89 19.25 6.60
N LYS A 58 7.66 18.20 6.92
CA LYS A 58 8.99 18.34 7.48
C LYS A 58 9.93 19.12 6.53
N TRP A 59 9.89 18.81 5.24
CA TRP A 59 10.70 19.53 4.24
C TRP A 59 10.33 21.01 4.17
N ILE A 60 9.04 21.34 4.19
CA ILE A 60 8.57 22.74 4.21
C ILE A 60 9.03 23.44 5.48
N GLN A 61 8.92 22.79 6.65
CA GLN A 61 9.42 23.33 7.92
C GLN A 61 10.92 23.58 7.88
N GLU A 62 11.70 22.64 7.36
CA GLU A 62 13.16 22.80 7.18
C GLU A 62 13.47 23.99 6.25
N LYS A 63 12.74 24.15 5.14
CA LYS A 63 12.92 25.29 4.23
C LYS A 63 12.51 26.62 4.85
N LEU A 64 11.44 26.64 5.63
CA LEU A 64 11.00 27.83 6.35
C LEU A 64 12.01 28.23 7.43
N GLN A 65 12.58 27.25 8.14
CA GLN A 65 13.64 27.48 9.11
C GLN A 65 14.92 28.01 8.42
N ILE A 66 15.34 27.43 7.30
CA ILE A 66 16.50 27.93 6.51
C ILE A 66 16.23 29.33 5.94
N ALA A 67 15.00 29.65 5.55
CA ALA A 67 14.65 30.98 5.08
C ALA A 67 14.60 32.03 6.21
N SER A 68 14.24 31.60 7.43
CA SER A 68 14.24 32.43 8.63
C SER A 68 15.64 32.61 9.22
N ASP A 69 16.49 31.59 9.11
CA ASP A 69 17.87 31.58 9.56
C ASP A 69 18.79 31.71 8.33
N GLU A 70 19.16 32.94 7.94
CA GLU A 70 20.10 33.26 6.84
C GLU A 70 21.49 32.54 6.90
N ASN A 71 21.70 31.61 7.84
CA ASN A 71 22.98 31.00 8.18
C ASN A 71 23.12 29.49 7.86
N TYR A 72 22.10 28.74 7.41
CA TYR A 72 22.29 27.30 7.12
C TYR A 72 22.51 26.99 5.63
N LYS A 73 23.67 27.45 5.12
CA LYS A 73 24.18 27.12 3.78
C LYS A 73 24.80 25.71 3.71
N ASP A 74 24.07 24.65 4.07
CA ASP A 74 24.56 23.29 3.80
C ASP A 74 23.57 22.49 2.93
N PRO A 75 23.87 22.30 1.63
CA PRO A 75 23.06 21.50 0.71
C PRO A 75 23.07 19.98 1.04
N SER A 76 23.85 19.56 2.04
CA SER A 76 23.97 18.16 2.46
C SER A 76 22.66 17.54 2.94
N ASN A 77 21.76 18.30 3.57
CA ASN A 77 20.47 17.77 4.05
C ASN A 77 19.53 17.37 2.90
N LEU A 78 19.58 18.09 1.77
CA LEU A 78 18.80 17.73 0.59
C LEU A 78 19.30 16.42 -0.02
N GLN A 79 20.63 16.24 -0.09
CA GLN A 79 21.20 14.99 -0.59
C GLN A 79 20.85 13.78 0.30
N VAL A 80 20.77 13.96 1.62
CA VAL A 80 20.37 12.89 2.54
C VAL A 80 18.91 12.48 2.32
N TRP A 81 18.03 13.45 2.06
CA TRP A 81 16.63 13.19 1.70
C TRP A 81 16.51 12.44 0.37
N PHE A 82 17.14 12.93 -0.70
CA PHE A 82 17.16 12.26 -2.01
C PHE A 82 17.75 10.85 -1.91
N ARG A 83 18.81 10.67 -1.11
CA ARG A 83 19.43 9.36 -0.86
C ARG A 83 18.50 8.42 -0.11
N SER A 84 17.81 8.90 0.93
CA SER A 84 16.83 8.09 1.67
C SER A 84 15.63 7.71 0.82
N ARG A 85 15.20 8.62 -0.06
CA ARG A 85 14.17 8.35 -1.08
C ARG A 85 14.62 7.25 -2.03
N SER A 86 15.83 7.35 -2.60
CA SER A 86 16.39 6.36 -3.51
C SER A 86 16.54 4.96 -2.91
N LEU A 87 16.78 4.85 -1.60
CA LEU A 87 16.96 3.56 -0.93
C LEU A 87 15.63 2.88 -0.55
N ASN A 88 14.54 3.64 -0.49
CA ASN A 88 13.19 3.15 -0.15
C ASN A 88 12.29 2.95 -1.37
N SER A 89 12.79 3.21 -2.58
CA SER A 89 12.04 3.07 -3.83
C SER A 89 11.96 1.62 -4.30
N ASN A 90 10.75 1.17 -4.64
CA ASN A 90 10.54 -0.02 -5.47
C ASN A 90 11.05 0.28 -6.89
N PRO A 91 11.76 -0.65 -7.58
CA PRO A 91 12.34 -0.41 -8.92
C PRO A 91 11.36 0.10 -10.01
N ALA A 92 10.04 0.05 -9.79
CA ALA A 92 9.03 0.59 -10.69
C ALA A 92 8.94 2.13 -10.71
N ASP A 93 9.43 2.83 -9.68
CA ASP A 93 9.31 4.29 -9.56
C ASP A 93 10.49 5.07 -10.18
N THR A 94 11.47 4.36 -10.76
CA THR A 94 12.73 4.91 -11.29
C THR A 94 12.60 5.68 -12.62
N VAL A 95 11.40 5.76 -13.20
CA VAL A 95 11.18 6.34 -14.54
C VAL A 95 11.18 7.88 -14.53
N PHE A 96 11.02 8.52 -13.35
CA PHE A 96 10.82 9.97 -13.28
C PHE A 96 12.10 10.81 -13.14
N THR A 97 13.26 10.19 -12.92
CA THR A 97 14.48 10.94 -12.57
C THR A 97 15.30 11.44 -13.76
N ASP A 98 14.94 11.10 -15.00
CA ASP A 98 15.71 11.53 -16.17
C ASP A 98 15.46 13.00 -16.57
N GLN A 99 14.33 13.60 -16.19
CA GLN A 99 14.09 15.03 -16.44
C GLN A 99 14.85 15.96 -15.49
N GLU A 100 15.22 15.49 -14.30
CA GLU A 100 15.89 16.33 -13.28
C GLU A 100 17.42 16.33 -13.39
N ARG A 101 18.03 15.36 -14.10
CA ARG A 101 19.50 15.32 -14.30
C ARG A 101 20.01 16.42 -15.25
N VAL A 102 19.15 16.97 -16.11
CA VAL A 102 19.53 18.00 -17.10
C VAL A 102 19.68 19.39 -16.46
N LEU A 103 19.03 19.66 -15.33
CA LEU A 103 19.05 20.97 -14.67
C LEU A 103 20.26 21.20 -13.74
N LEU A 104 21.05 20.17 -13.45
CA LEU A 104 22.24 20.27 -12.59
C LEU A 104 23.58 20.14 -13.34
N ALA A 105 23.54 20.01 -14.68
CA ALA A 105 24.73 19.85 -15.52
C ALA A 105 25.07 21.09 -16.38
N GLY A 106 24.50 22.25 -16.07
CA GLY A 106 24.78 23.54 -16.72
C GLY A 106 25.09 24.62 -15.72
#